data_AF-A0A945W1Z7-F1
#
_entry.id   AF-A0A945W1Z7-F1
#
_cell.length_a   1.000
_cell.length_b   1.000
_cell.length_c   1.000
_cell.angle_alpha   90.00
_cell.angle_beta   90.00
_cell.angle_gamma   90.00
#
_symmetry.space_group_name_H-M   'P 1'
#
loop_
_entity.id
_entity.type
_entity.pdbx_description
1 polymer ?
#
loop_
_entity_poly.entity_id
_entity_poly.type
_entity_poly.pdbx_seq_one_letter_code
_entity_poly.pdbx_strand_id
1 'polypeptide(L)'
;MSKTCQNCYKEFPSSIMINGKRKILNSRKYCLECSPPGRHNTRPIGYTKVADKEEKYCYRCETTKNEDDFYRRKNNDLTSYCKQCTKNQALERQRALKLLCVEYKGNKCEKCGYDKCIASLEFHHKNPKKKDFGIAQKPSSKFNDKIKAELDKCILVCRNCHGEIHWANSH
;
A
#
# COMPACT_ATOMS: atom_id res chain seq x y z
N MET A 1 42.67 28.82 21.08
CA MET A 1 42.46 27.74 22.05
C MET A 1 42.46 26.42 21.30
N SER A 2 43.24 25.43 21.74
CA SER A 2 43.15 24.06 21.21
C SER A 2 41.78 23.47 21.53
N LYS A 3 41.34 22.52 20.73
CA LYS A 3 40.09 21.79 20.90
C LYS A 3 40.37 20.31 21.09
N THR A 4 39.54 19.63 21.85
CA THR A 4 39.65 18.18 22.04
C THR A 4 38.73 17.44 21.05
N CYS A 5 39.26 16.43 20.37
CA CYS A 5 38.49 15.59 19.45
C CYS A 5 37.53 14.69 20.22
N GLN A 6 36.23 14.69 19.88
CA GLN A 6 35.25 13.84 20.55
C GLN A 6 35.31 12.35 20.19
N ASN A 7 36.25 11.92 19.32
CA ASN A 7 36.42 10.52 18.93
C ASN A 7 37.72 9.90 19.48
N CYS A 8 38.85 10.60 19.34
CA CYS A 8 40.15 10.11 19.80
C CYS A 8 40.71 10.87 21.01
N TYR A 9 39.99 11.89 21.51
CA TYR A 9 40.36 12.72 22.66
C TYR A 9 41.70 13.47 22.55
N LYS A 10 42.35 13.44 21.37
CA LYS A 10 43.54 14.24 21.09
C LYS A 10 43.17 15.72 20.91
N GLU A 11 44.07 16.59 21.33
CA GLU A 11 43.96 18.02 21.05
C GLU A 11 44.28 18.34 19.58
N PHE A 12 43.54 19.28 19.00
CA PHE A 12 43.76 19.79 17.65
C PHE A 12 43.58 21.32 17.62
N PRO A 13 44.28 22.03 16.72
CA PRO A 13 44.26 23.49 16.70
C PRO A 13 42.91 24.04 16.21
N SER A 14 42.57 25.25 16.68
CA SER A 14 41.40 26.03 16.23
C SER A 14 41.46 26.44 14.75
N SER A 15 42.65 26.45 14.15
CA SER A 15 42.86 26.68 12.71
C SER A 15 44.16 26.02 12.25
N ILE A 16 44.20 25.57 10.99
CA ILE A 16 45.38 24.94 10.38
C ILE A 16 45.51 25.37 8.91
N MET A 17 46.73 25.39 8.38
CA MET A 17 46.99 25.61 6.96
C MET A 17 46.96 24.28 6.20
N ILE A 18 46.10 24.17 5.19
CA ILE A 18 46.01 23.01 4.31
C ILE A 18 46.07 23.50 2.86
N ASN A 19 47.04 23.03 2.08
CA ASN A 19 47.25 23.41 0.68
C ASN A 19 47.29 24.94 0.48
N GLY A 20 48.06 25.64 1.31
CA GLY A 20 48.21 27.10 1.25
C GLY A 20 46.98 27.91 1.69
N LYS A 21 45.88 27.26 2.08
CA LYS A 21 44.65 27.93 2.54
C LYS A 21 44.42 27.72 4.02
N ARG A 22 44.13 28.80 4.75
CA ARG A 22 43.75 28.73 6.17
C ARG A 22 42.38 28.06 6.31
N LYS A 23 42.29 27.00 7.10
CA LYS A 23 41.05 26.33 7.46
C LYS A 23 40.74 26.55 8.94
N ILE A 24 39.55 27.06 9.22
CA ILE A 24 39.04 27.28 10.58
C ILE A 24 38.38 25.99 11.06
N LEU A 25 38.78 25.50 12.24
CA LEU A 25 38.31 24.23 12.80
C LEU A 25 37.43 24.42 14.06
N ASN A 26 37.13 25.67 14.43
CA ASN A 26 36.37 26.01 15.63
C ASN A 26 35.01 25.31 15.74
N SER A 27 34.32 25.10 14.62
CA SER A 27 33.02 24.42 14.56
C SER A 27 33.12 22.89 14.47
N ARG A 28 34.33 22.32 14.34
CA ARG A 28 34.50 20.87 14.24
C ARG A 28 34.44 20.19 15.60
N LYS A 29 33.73 19.06 15.68
CA LYS A 29 33.71 18.16 16.84
C LYS A 29 34.85 17.13 16.81
N TYR A 30 35.37 16.82 15.63
CA TYR A 30 36.40 15.80 15.40
C TYR A 30 37.63 16.39 14.71
N CYS A 31 38.82 15.84 15.02
CA CYS A 31 40.06 16.18 14.33
C CYS A 31 40.05 15.73 12.87
N LEU A 32 41.02 16.20 12.07
CA LEU A 32 41.09 15.92 10.64
C LEU A 32 41.48 14.47 10.31
N GLU A 33 42.15 13.78 11.23
CA GLU A 33 42.43 12.34 11.10
C GLU A 33 41.15 11.51 11.27
N CYS A 34 40.33 11.83 12.27
CA CYS A 34 39.08 11.11 12.53
C CYS A 34 37.96 11.48 11.53
N SER A 35 37.89 12.75 11.11
CA SER A 35 36.95 13.22 10.09
C SER A 35 37.68 14.10 9.07
N PRO A 36 38.06 13.55 7.92
CA PRO A 36 38.74 14.30 6.86
C PRO A 36 37.91 15.46 6.30
N PRO A 37 38.56 16.51 5.74
CA PRO A 37 37.88 17.58 5.04
C PRO A 37 36.99 17.03 3.90
N GLY A 38 35.77 17.58 3.74
CA GLY A 38 34.81 17.12 2.73
C GLY A 38 33.80 16.07 3.23
N ARG A 39 33.98 15.49 4.42
CA ARG A 39 32.93 14.69 5.09
C ARG A 39 32.04 15.56 5.99
N HIS A 40 30.76 15.19 6.09
CA HIS A 40 29.79 15.90 6.93
C HIS A 40 30.20 15.83 8.41
N ASN A 41 30.40 17.00 9.00
CA ASN A 41 30.94 17.14 10.36
C ASN A 41 29.87 17.30 11.45
N THR A 42 28.61 17.07 11.08
CA THR A 42 27.43 17.26 11.93
C THR A 42 26.97 15.98 12.63
N ARG A 43 27.48 14.80 12.23
CA ARG A 43 27.07 13.49 12.77
C ARG A 43 28.23 12.77 13.46
N PRO A 44 27.96 11.94 14.49
CA PRO A 44 28.99 11.15 15.14
C PRO A 44 29.69 10.15 14.21
N ILE A 45 31.01 9.99 14.37
CA ILE A 45 31.79 8.98 13.66
C ILE A 45 31.34 7.60 14.20
N GLY A 46 30.87 6.72 13.32
CA GLY A 46 30.25 5.45 13.70
C GLY A 46 28.73 5.48 13.84
N TYR A 47 28.07 6.62 13.57
CA TYR A 47 26.63 6.66 13.36
C TYR A 47 26.30 5.89 12.06
N THR A 48 25.97 4.61 12.20
CA THR A 48 25.03 3.99 11.27
C THR A 48 23.67 4.61 11.61
N LYS A 49 22.88 4.93 10.58
CA LYS A 49 21.46 5.22 10.78
C LYS A 49 20.88 3.89 11.30
N VAL A 50 20.90 3.67 12.62
CA VAL A 50 19.99 2.71 13.23
C VAL A 50 18.65 3.25 12.79
N ALA A 51 18.01 2.54 11.87
CA ALA A 51 16.69 2.91 11.40
C ALA A 51 15.79 2.84 12.62
N ASP A 52 15.63 3.97 13.30
CA ASP A 52 14.47 4.22 14.13
C ASP A 52 13.30 3.77 13.25
N LYS A 53 12.68 2.65 13.61
CA LYS A 53 11.51 2.16 12.92
C LYS A 53 10.48 3.24 13.13
N GLU A 54 10.31 4.11 12.13
CA GLU A 54 9.28 5.12 12.14
C GLU A 54 7.96 4.32 12.22
N GLU A 55 7.32 4.43 13.37
CA GLU A 55 6.08 3.73 13.69
C GLU A 55 4.93 4.72 13.52
N LYS A 56 3.82 4.23 12.98
CA LYS A 56 2.62 5.01 12.70
C LYS A 56 1.38 4.28 13.18
N TYR A 57 0.46 5.03 13.78
CA TYR A 57 -0.82 4.50 14.25
C TYR A 57 -1.83 4.38 13.10
N CYS A 58 -2.46 3.22 12.99
CA CYS A 58 -3.57 2.98 12.06
C CYS A 58 -4.91 3.18 12.77
N TYR A 59 -5.64 4.24 12.42
CA TYR A 59 -6.95 4.57 13.02
C TYR A 59 -8.10 3.58 12.71
N ARG A 60 -7.84 2.51 11.96
CA ARG A 60 -8.88 1.55 11.59
C ARG A 60 -8.77 0.20 12.29
N CYS A 61 -7.55 -0.29 12.48
CA CYS A 61 -7.30 -1.49 13.28
C CYS A 61 -6.68 -1.14 14.64
N GLU A 62 -6.71 0.14 14.99
CA GLU A 62 -6.34 0.70 16.29
C GLU A 62 -4.97 0.23 16.81
N THR A 63 -4.03 0.03 15.89
CA THR A 63 -2.70 -0.53 16.20
C THR A 63 -1.60 0.29 15.55
N THR A 64 -0.50 0.42 16.29
CA THR A 64 0.75 0.98 15.80
C THR A 64 1.46 -0.04 14.92
N LYS A 65 1.94 0.40 13.75
CA LYS A 65 2.64 -0.43 12.77
C LYS A 65 3.83 0.32 12.21
N ASN A 66 4.70 -0.39 11.49
CA ASN A 66 5.80 0.28 10.83
C ASN A 66 5.28 1.18 9.70
N GLU A 67 5.97 2.28 9.41
CA GLU A 67 5.67 3.14 8.27
C GLU A 67 5.56 2.38 6.93
N ASP A 68 6.34 1.32 6.73
CA ASP A 68 6.30 0.45 5.56
C ASP A 68 4.96 -0.31 5.43
N ASP A 69 4.18 -0.42 6.51
CA ASP A 69 2.83 -0.98 6.48
C ASP A 69 1.79 0.03 5.97
N PHE A 70 2.18 1.23 5.54
CA PHE A 70 1.30 2.26 4.98
C PHE A 70 1.66 2.56 3.53
N TYR A 71 0.69 3.03 2.74
CA TYR A 71 0.96 3.49 1.39
C TYR A 71 1.49 4.92 1.43
N ARG A 72 2.46 5.22 0.58
CA ARG A 72 3.01 6.57 0.41
C ARG A 72 2.22 7.33 -0.66
N ARG A 73 1.75 8.52 -0.33
CA ARG A 73 1.03 9.42 -1.25
C ARG A 73 2.02 10.20 -2.11
N LYS A 74 1.51 10.86 -3.16
CA LYS A 74 2.32 11.67 -4.08
C LYS A 74 3.10 12.80 -3.37
N ASN A 75 2.55 13.34 -2.29
CA ASN A 75 3.17 14.37 -1.45
C ASN A 75 4.13 13.80 -0.39
N ASN A 76 4.53 12.53 -0.52
CA ASN A 76 5.39 11.80 0.41
C ASN A 76 4.76 11.45 1.78
N ASP A 77 3.55 11.91 2.08
CA ASP A 77 2.84 11.54 3.31
C ASP A 77 2.36 10.10 3.28
N LEU A 78 2.36 9.44 4.44
CA LEU A 78 1.77 8.12 4.60
C LEU A 78 0.24 8.18 4.73
N THR A 79 -0.46 7.16 4.23
CA THR A 79 -1.90 6.98 4.44
C THR A 79 -2.27 6.86 5.92
N SER A 80 -3.51 7.18 6.27
CA SER A 80 -4.05 7.05 7.64
C SER A 80 -4.33 5.60 8.05
N TYR A 81 -4.55 4.73 7.07
CA TYR A 81 -4.79 3.30 7.27
C TYR A 81 -3.63 2.48 6.73
N CYS A 82 -3.31 1.38 7.42
CA CYS A 82 -2.32 0.43 6.95
C CYS A 82 -2.78 -0.26 5.64
N LYS A 83 -1.84 -0.87 4.93
CA LYS A 83 -2.05 -1.61 3.68
C LYS A 83 -3.11 -2.69 3.85
N GLN A 84 -3.05 -3.46 4.95
CA GLN A 84 -4.03 -4.49 5.26
C GLN A 84 -5.45 -3.93 5.43
N CYS A 85 -5.61 -2.85 6.21
CA CYS A 85 -6.90 -2.19 6.38
C CYS A 85 -7.43 -1.63 5.05
N THR A 86 -6.57 -1.05 4.22
CA THR A 86 -6.94 -0.55 2.90
C THR A 86 -7.45 -1.69 2.01
N LYS A 87 -6.75 -2.84 1.99
CA LYS A 87 -7.19 -4.05 1.29
C LYS A 87 -8.53 -4.57 1.82
N ASN A 88 -8.69 -4.64 3.14
CA ASN A 88 -9.95 -5.04 3.78
C ASN A 88 -11.09 -4.11 3.39
N GLN A 89 -10.86 -2.79 3.28
CA GLN A 89 -11.88 -1.85 2.79
C GLN A 89 -12.35 -2.18 1.38
N ALA A 90 -11.39 -2.46 0.50
CA ALA A 90 -11.70 -2.80 -0.89
C ALA A 90 -12.54 -4.09 -0.94
N LEU A 91 -12.17 -5.10 -0.14
CA LEU A 91 -12.91 -6.36 -0.04
C LEU A 91 -14.31 -6.16 0.55
N GLU A 92 -14.47 -5.37 1.60
CA GLU A 92 -15.78 -5.03 2.18
C GLU A 92 -16.69 -4.34 1.17
N ARG A 93 -16.17 -3.34 0.44
CA ARG A 93 -16.91 -2.63 -0.62
C ARG A 93 -17.31 -3.59 -1.74
N GLN A 94 -16.42 -4.48 -2.17
CA GLN A 94 -16.71 -5.50 -3.18
C GLN A 94 -17.79 -6.48 -2.71
N ARG A 95 -17.73 -6.92 -1.44
CA ARG A 95 -18.75 -7.81 -0.85
C ARG A 95 -20.10 -7.11 -0.75
N ALA A 96 -20.14 -5.86 -0.27
CA ALA A 96 -21.35 -5.06 -0.19
C ALA A 96 -21.98 -4.86 -1.57
N LEU A 97 -21.17 -4.54 -2.59
CA LEU A 97 -21.67 -4.44 -3.96
C LEU A 97 -22.17 -5.79 -4.48
N LYS A 98 -21.44 -6.90 -4.24
CA LYS A 98 -21.87 -8.24 -4.66
C LYS A 98 -23.24 -8.58 -4.08
N LEU A 99 -23.49 -8.27 -2.80
CA LEU A 99 -24.79 -8.48 -2.16
C LEU A 99 -25.92 -7.76 -2.92
N LEU A 100 -25.77 -6.47 -3.18
CA LEU A 100 -26.75 -5.68 -3.93
C LEU A 100 -26.98 -6.22 -5.35
N CYS A 101 -25.91 -6.64 -6.03
CA CYS A 101 -26.00 -7.22 -7.36
C CYS A 101 -26.72 -8.58 -7.38
N VAL A 102 -26.50 -9.41 -6.35
CA VAL A 102 -27.16 -10.72 -6.20
C VAL A 102 -28.63 -10.54 -5.85
N GLU A 103 -28.94 -9.58 -4.98
CA GLU A 103 -30.30 -9.20 -4.63
C GLU A 103 -31.09 -8.72 -5.86
N TYR A 104 -30.50 -7.83 -6.67
CA TYR A 104 -31.08 -7.38 -7.93
C TYR A 104 -31.40 -8.52 -8.91
N LYS A 105 -30.64 -9.63 -8.82
CA LYS A 105 -30.82 -10.83 -9.65
C LYS A 105 -31.68 -11.93 -9.01
N GLY A 106 -32.33 -11.63 -7.88
CA GLY A 106 -33.30 -12.54 -7.26
C GLY A 106 -32.70 -13.53 -6.26
N ASN A 107 -31.46 -13.31 -5.78
CA ASN A 107 -30.81 -14.04 -4.67
C ASN A 107 -30.59 -15.55 -4.85
N LYS A 108 -30.87 -16.11 -6.03
CA LYS A 108 -30.75 -17.55 -6.28
C LYS A 108 -30.19 -17.83 -7.68
N CYS A 109 -29.64 -19.02 -7.84
CA CYS A 109 -29.23 -19.52 -9.16
C CYS A 109 -30.45 -19.61 -10.08
N GLU A 110 -30.40 -18.93 -11.23
CA GLU A 110 -31.46 -18.93 -12.24
C GLU A 110 -31.63 -20.31 -12.92
N LYS A 111 -30.62 -21.19 -12.83
CA LYS A 111 -30.64 -22.54 -13.43
C LYS A 111 -31.18 -23.63 -12.51
N CYS A 112 -30.72 -23.67 -11.25
CA CYS A 112 -31.02 -24.76 -10.32
C CYS A 112 -31.65 -24.32 -8.99
N GLY A 113 -31.86 -23.02 -8.79
CA GLY A 113 -32.50 -22.48 -7.58
C GLY A 113 -31.60 -22.38 -6.34
N TYR A 114 -30.32 -22.76 -6.42
CA TYR A 114 -29.38 -22.66 -5.28
C TYR A 114 -29.31 -21.23 -4.70
N ASP A 115 -29.52 -21.10 -3.39
CA ASP A 115 -29.58 -19.84 -2.64
C ASP A 115 -28.83 -19.89 -1.29
N LYS A 116 -28.22 -21.02 -0.93
CA LYS A 116 -27.62 -21.26 0.40
C LYS A 116 -26.40 -20.39 0.69
N CYS A 117 -25.61 -20.02 -0.32
CA CYS A 117 -24.38 -19.27 -0.13
C CYS A 117 -24.14 -18.29 -1.28
N ILE A 118 -24.21 -17.00 -0.97
CA ILE A 118 -23.96 -15.90 -1.93
C ILE A 118 -22.53 -15.96 -2.50
N ALA A 119 -21.56 -16.46 -1.73
CA ALA A 119 -20.19 -16.59 -2.22
C ALA A 119 -20.10 -17.57 -3.40
N SER A 120 -20.95 -18.60 -3.43
CA SER A 120 -21.03 -19.60 -4.50
C SER A 120 -21.86 -19.16 -5.70
N LEU A 121 -22.46 -17.97 -5.68
CA LEU A 121 -23.16 -17.38 -6.81
C LEU A 121 -22.24 -16.48 -7.63
N GLU A 122 -22.30 -16.63 -8.95
CA GLU A 122 -21.46 -15.95 -9.94
C GLU A 122 -22.32 -15.38 -11.08
N PHE A 123 -21.89 -14.24 -11.62
CA PHE A 123 -22.54 -13.61 -12.76
C PHE A 123 -21.91 -14.15 -14.04
N HIS A 124 -22.70 -14.89 -14.82
CA HIS A 124 -22.31 -15.38 -16.13
C HIS A 124 -22.89 -14.49 -17.22
N HIS A 125 -22.03 -13.93 -18.08
CA HIS A 125 -22.48 -13.15 -19.23
C HIS A 125 -23.12 -14.06 -20.28
N LYS A 126 -24.37 -13.78 -20.67
CA LYS A 126 -25.08 -14.55 -21.72
C LYS A 126 -24.34 -14.53 -23.06
N ASN A 127 -23.65 -13.43 -23.35
CA ASN A 127 -22.79 -13.27 -24.51
C ASN A 127 -21.47 -12.59 -24.09
N PRO A 128 -20.33 -13.31 -24.09
CA PRO A 128 -19.04 -12.77 -23.70
C PRO A 128 -18.61 -11.54 -24.51
N LYS A 129 -19.05 -11.43 -25.78
CA LYS A 129 -18.69 -10.32 -26.69
C LYS A 129 -19.44 -9.01 -26.37
N LYS A 130 -20.49 -9.06 -25.54
CA LYS A 130 -21.31 -7.89 -25.16
C LYS A 130 -20.99 -7.34 -23.76
N LYS A 131 -19.95 -7.87 -23.11
CA LYS A 131 -19.50 -7.44 -21.79
C LYS A 131 -18.75 -6.11 -21.91
N ASP A 132 -19.21 -5.09 -21.17
CA ASP A 132 -18.51 -3.80 -21.13
C ASP A 132 -17.40 -3.82 -20.06
N PHE A 133 -17.61 -4.55 -18.96
CA PHE A 133 -16.63 -4.70 -17.88
C PHE A 133 -16.94 -5.89 -16.97
N GLY A 134 -15.93 -6.39 -16.25
CA GLY A 134 -16.17 -7.37 -15.18
C GLY A 134 -16.80 -6.69 -13.98
N ILE A 135 -17.96 -7.17 -13.52
CA ILE A 135 -18.60 -6.69 -12.27
C ILE A 135 -17.63 -6.82 -11.08
N ALA A 136 -16.80 -7.85 -11.06
CA ALA A 136 -15.74 -8.05 -10.06
C ALA A 136 -14.49 -7.18 -10.27
N GLN A 137 -14.26 -6.66 -11.48
CA GLN A 137 -13.02 -5.97 -11.85
C GLN A 137 -13.10 -4.45 -11.71
N LYS A 138 -14.30 -3.87 -11.63
CA LYS A 138 -14.46 -2.43 -11.44
C LYS A 138 -14.62 -2.13 -9.95
N PRO A 139 -13.67 -1.44 -9.30
CA PRO A 139 -13.80 -0.98 -7.92
C PRO A 139 -14.76 0.23 -7.85
N SER A 140 -15.92 0.13 -8.48
CA SER A 140 -17.00 1.09 -8.26
C SER A 140 -17.61 0.78 -6.91
N SER A 141 -17.45 1.69 -5.95
CA SER A 141 -18.05 1.55 -4.62
C SER A 141 -19.58 1.68 -4.62
N LYS A 142 -20.20 1.97 -5.77
CA LYS A 142 -21.62 2.32 -5.87
C LYS A 142 -22.34 1.42 -6.85
N PHE A 143 -23.45 0.86 -6.40
CA PHE A 143 -24.49 0.28 -7.25
C PHE A 143 -25.16 1.42 -8.03
N ASN A 144 -25.01 1.42 -9.35
CA ASN A 144 -25.49 2.48 -10.24
C ASN A 144 -26.10 1.89 -11.51
N ASP A 145 -26.69 2.73 -12.35
CA ASP A 145 -27.40 2.27 -13.54
C ASP A 145 -26.48 1.60 -14.57
N LYS A 146 -25.18 1.94 -14.60
CA LYS A 146 -24.20 1.22 -15.41
C LYS A 146 -24.01 -0.22 -14.95
N ILE A 147 -24.00 -0.46 -13.64
CA ILE A 147 -23.91 -1.81 -13.08
C ILE A 147 -25.20 -2.58 -13.35
N LYS A 148 -26.38 -1.96 -13.18
CA LYS A 148 -27.67 -2.59 -13.51
C LYS A 148 -27.72 -3.01 -14.99
N ALA A 149 -27.38 -2.10 -15.90
CA ALA A 149 -27.34 -2.39 -17.34
C ALA A 149 -26.37 -3.53 -17.69
N GLU A 150 -25.23 -3.63 -17.00
CA GLU A 150 -24.31 -4.75 -17.18
C GLU A 150 -24.85 -6.05 -16.56
N LEU A 151 -25.51 -5.97 -15.40
CA LEU A 151 -26.19 -7.10 -14.77
C LEU A 151 -27.28 -7.66 -15.68
N ASP A 152 -28.06 -6.84 -16.38
CA ASP A 152 -29.14 -7.29 -17.27
C ASP A 152 -28.62 -8.19 -18.41
N LYS A 153 -27.35 -8.06 -18.80
CA LYS A 153 -26.67 -8.94 -19.77
C LYS A 153 -26.18 -10.26 -19.16
N CYS A 154 -26.19 -10.38 -17.84
CA CYS A 154 -25.76 -11.56 -17.09
C CYS A 154 -26.94 -12.41 -16.62
N ILE A 155 -26.66 -13.68 -16.36
CA ILE A 155 -27.47 -14.55 -15.50
C ILE A 155 -26.71 -14.81 -14.20
N LEU A 156 -27.44 -14.93 -13.10
CA LEU A 156 -26.91 -15.33 -11.81
C LEU A 156 -26.98 -16.86 -11.70
N VAL A 157 -25.83 -17.51 -11.54
CA VAL A 157 -25.73 -18.97 -11.48
C VAL A 157 -24.83 -19.40 -10.32
N CYS A 158 -25.07 -20.58 -9.77
CA CYS A 158 -24.12 -21.16 -8.80
C CYS A 158 -22.87 -21.65 -9.54
N ARG A 159 -21.78 -21.83 -8.79
CA ARG A 159 -20.49 -22.28 -9.34
C ARG A 159 -20.57 -23.56 -10.18
N ASN A 160 -21.43 -24.51 -9.81
CA ASN A 160 -21.61 -25.76 -10.56
C ASN A 160 -22.27 -25.48 -11.93
N CYS A 161 -23.43 -24.82 -11.93
CA CYS A 161 -24.10 -24.43 -13.18
C CYS A 161 -23.23 -23.50 -14.03
N HIS A 162 -22.43 -22.63 -13.42
CA HIS A 162 -21.49 -21.79 -14.13
C HIS A 162 -20.43 -22.61 -14.88
N GLY A 163 -19.86 -23.63 -14.22
CA GLY A 163 -18.93 -24.58 -14.83
C GLY A 163 -19.56 -25.37 -15.97
N GLU A 164 -20.78 -25.86 -15.79
CA GLU A 164 -21.55 -26.57 -16.83
C GLU A 164 -21.77 -25.69 -18.07
N ILE A 165 -22.11 -24.42 -17.88
CA ILE A 165 -22.30 -23.48 -18.99
C ILE A 165 -20.98 -23.24 -19.74
N HIS A 166 -19.86 -23.06 -19.04
CA HIS A 166 -18.55 -22.92 -19.70
C HIS A 166 -18.16 -24.18 -20.46
N TRP A 167 -18.42 -25.35 -19.88
CA TRP A 167 -18.17 -26.65 -20.53
C TRP A 167 -18.98 -26.79 -21.82
N ALA A 168 -20.29 -26.50 -21.77
CA ALA A 168 -21.20 -26.58 -22.90
C ALA A 168 -20.93 -25.54 -23.99
N ASN A 169 -20.33 -24.39 -23.65
CA ASN A 169 -19.94 -23.37 -24.64
C ASN A 169 -18.55 -23.62 -25.27
N SER A 170 -17.81 -24.62 -24.78
CA SER A 170 -16.46 -24.95 -25.25
C SER A 170 -16.42 -26.17 -26.18
N HIS A 171 -17.56 -26.82 -26.40
CA HIS A 171 -17.76 -28.00 -27.26
C HIS A 171 -19.04 -27.82 -28.08
#